data_AF-A0A9P5QAA2-F1
#
_entry.id   AF-A0A9P5QAA2-F1
#
_cell.length_a   1.000
_cell.length_b   1.000
_cell.length_c   1.000
_cell.angle_alpha   90.00
_cell.angle_beta   90.00
_cell.angle_gamma   90.00
#
_symmetry.space_group_name_H-M   'P 1'
#
loop_
_entity.id
_entity.type
_entity.pdbx_description
1 polymer ?
#
loop_
_entity_poly.entity_id
_entity_poly.type
_entity_poly.pdbx_seq_one_letter_code
_entity_poly.pdbx_strand_id
1 'polypeptide(L)' 'MQEARELVREPSTDFAANPLDTDIFEWHFTIRGPEETDFEGGLYHGRILLPNNYPFAPPSLMFLT' A
#
# COMPACT_ATOMS: atom_id res chain seq x y z
N MET A 1 9.27 4.99 -10.83
CA MET A 1 8.10 4.74 -9.98
C MET A 1 7.19 5.94 -10.12
N GLN A 2 6.30 5.89 -11.10
CA GLN A 2 5.34 6.96 -11.34
C GLN A 2 4.27 6.94 -10.23
N GLU A 3 3.89 5.75 -9.80
CA GLU A 3 2.93 5.42 -8.76
C GLU A 3 3.33 6.03 -7.39
N ALA A 4 4.61 5.94 -7.01
CA ALA A 4 5.10 6.53 -5.77
C ALA A 4 4.95 8.06 -5.77
N ARG A 5 5.16 8.68 -6.94
CA ARG A 5 5.00 10.13 -7.10
C ARG A 5 3.54 10.54 -7.10
N GLU A 6 2.66 9.73 -7.66
CA GLU A 6 1.21 9.95 -7.64
C GLU A 6 0.66 9.88 -6.21
N LEU A 7 1.06 8.88 -5.43
CA LEU A 7 0.67 8.74 -4.01
C LEU A 7 1.14 9.91 -3.13
N VAL A 8 2.31 10.47 -3.41
CA VAL A 8 2.81 11.67 -2.72
C VAL A 8 2.08 12.93 -3.18
N ARG A 9 1.70 13.00 -4.45
CA ARG A 9 1.03 14.17 -5.04
C ARG A 9 -0.45 14.25 -4.64
N GLU A 10 -1.10 13.11 -4.50
CA GLU A 10 -2.52 12.97 -4.20
C GLU A 10 -2.71 12.09 -2.95
N PRO A 11 -2.39 12.63 -1.76
CA PRO A 11 -2.52 11.88 -0.51
C PRO A 11 -4.00 11.60 -0.21
N SER A 12 -4.30 10.37 0.19
CA SER A 12 -5.62 9.95 0.66
C SER A 12 -5.67 9.97 2.19
N THR A 13 -6.85 10.25 2.75
CA THR A 13 -7.11 10.07 4.19
C THR A 13 -7.35 8.61 4.58
N ASP A 14 -7.70 7.78 3.60
CA ASP A 14 -8.18 6.41 3.84
C ASP A 14 -7.06 5.39 3.71
N PHE A 15 -6.00 5.72 2.96
CA PHE A 15 -4.85 4.86 2.78
C PHE A 15 -3.56 5.64 2.55
N ALA A 16 -2.44 4.99 2.88
CA ALA A 16 -1.11 5.45 2.52
C ALA A 16 -0.27 4.25 2.09
N ALA A 17 0.62 4.42 1.13
CA ALA A 17 1.57 3.39 0.70
C ALA A 17 2.90 4.03 0.31
N ASN A 18 4.01 3.41 0.71
CA ASN A 18 5.35 3.87 0.38
C ASN A 18 6.29 2.66 0.16
N PRO A 19 7.26 2.76 -0.78
CA PRO A 19 8.34 1.77 -0.90
C PRO A 19 9.23 1.79 0.33
N LEU A 20 9.92 0.69 0.62
CA LEU A 20 11.01 0.68 1.59
C LEU A 20 12.20 1.46 1.05
N ASP A 21 12.92 2.13 1.95
CA ASP A 21 14.16 2.84 1.61
C ASP A 21 15.26 1.88 1.12
N THR A 22 15.19 0.61 1.54
CA THR A 22 16.17 -0.44 1.20
C THR A 22 15.79 -1.26 -0.03
N ASP A 23 14.50 -1.35 -0.36
CA ASP A 23 14.01 -2.12 -1.50
C ASP A 23 12.75 -1.49 -2.09
N ILE A 24 12.89 -0.92 -3.28
CA ILE A 24 11.78 -0.27 -3.99
C ILE A 24 10.74 -1.26 -4.53
N PHE A 25 11.03 -2.56 -4.52
CA PHE A 25 10.07 -3.61 -4.90
C PHE A 25 9.21 -4.08 -3.73
N GLU A 26 9.58 -3.74 -2.48
CA GLU A 26 8.76 -3.98 -1.30
C GLU A 26 8.18 -2.65 -0.80
N TRP A 27 6.86 -2.62 -0.66
CA TRP A 27 6.14 -1.44 -0.20
C TRP A 27 5.33 -1.80 1.03
N HIS A 28 5.17 -0.83 1.90
CA HIS A 28 4.29 -0.92 3.04
C HIS A 28 3.10 -0.01 2.83
N PHE A 29 1.91 -0.51 3.18
CA PHE A 29 0.69 0.26 3.13
C PHE A 29 -0.07 0.19 4.45
N THR A 30 -0.88 1.21 4.68
CA THR A 30 -1.87 1.23 5.77
C THR A 30 -3.20 1.66 5.17
N ILE A 31 -4.28 0.98 5.55
CA ILE A 31 -5.64 1.33 5.17
C ILE A 31 -6.50 1.49 6.42
N ARG A 32 -7.33 2.53 6.44
CA ARG A 32 -8.32 2.76 7.48
C ARG A 32 -9.55 1.87 7.22
N GLY A 33 -10.05 1.25 8.28
CA GLY A 33 -11.30 0.51 8.23
C GLY A 33 -12.47 1.44 7.85
N PRO A 34 -13.27 1.08 6.84
CA PRO A 34 -14.39 1.91 6.40
C PRO A 34 -15.41 2.14 7.51
N GLU A 35 -16.04 3.32 7.50
CA GLU A 35 -17.19 3.63 8.36
C GLU A 35 -18.36 2.67 8.07
N GLU A 36 -19.19 2.44 9.09
CA GLU A 36 -20.36 1.55 9.03
C GLU A 36 -20.01 0.08 8.76
N THR A 37 -18.80 -0.34 9.14
CA THR A 37 -18.36 -1.75 9.09
C THR A 37 -17.79 -2.21 10.42
N ASP A 38 -17.68 -3.53 10.64
CA ASP A 38 -17.01 -4.08 11.83
C ASP A 38 -15.52 -3.69 11.93
N PHE A 39 -14.96 -3.15 10.85
CA PHE A 39 -13.58 -2.71 10.77
C PHE A 39 -13.40 -1.22 11.09
N GLU A 40 -14.49 -0.47 11.24
CA GLU A 40 -14.50 0.97 11.49
C GLU A 40 -13.54 1.37 12.62
N GLY A 41 -12.76 2.43 12.38
CA GLY A 41 -11.76 2.92 13.33
C GLY A 41 -10.47 2.08 13.39
N GLY A 42 -10.43 0.92 12.73
CA GLY A 42 -9.23 0.10 12.58
C GLY A 42 -8.20 0.71 11.64
N LEU A 43 -6.93 0.39 11.88
CA LEU A 43 -5.81 0.69 10.97
C LEU A 43 -5.12 -0.62 10.63
N TYR A 44 -5.20 -1.01 9.36
CA TYR A 44 -4.70 -2.30 8.89
C TYR A 44 -3.43 -2.08 8.10
N HIS A 45 -2.37 -2.72 8.56
CA HIS A 45 -1.07 -2.62 7.94
C HIS A 45 -0.82 -3.82 7.02
N GLY A 46 -0.18 -3.57 5.90
CA GLY A 46 0.19 -4.63 4.97
C GLY A 46 1.41 -4.26 4.15
N ARG A 47 1.80 -5.20 3.29
CA ARG A 47 2.87 -5.00 2.31
C ARG A 47 2.45 -5.40 0.91
N ILE A 48 3.07 -4.74 -0.07
CA ILE A 48 2.95 -5.02 -1.50
C ILE A 48 4.33 -5.44 -1.99
N LEU A 49 4.41 -6.60 -2.62
CA LEU A 49 5.61 -7.09 -3.29
C LEU A 49 5.43 -6.96 -4.80
N LEU A 50 6.22 -6.08 -5.39
CA LEU A 50 6.31 -5.89 -6.83
C LEU A 50 7.23 -6.96 -7.43
N PRO A 51 6.81 -7.71 -8.45
CA PRO A 51 7.70 -8.65 -9.11
C PRO A 51 8.75 -7.90 -9.95
N ASN A 52 9.89 -8.55 -10.21
CA ASN A 52 10.97 -7.97 -11.02
C ASN A 52 10.55 -7.57 -12.45
N ASN A 53 9.48 -8.18 -12.98
CA ASN A 53 8.92 -7.87 -14.29
C ASN A 53 7.65 -7.00 -14.20
N TYR A 54 7.43 -6.27 -13.10
CA TYR A 54 6.37 -5.25 -13.03
C TYR A 54 6.54 -4.22 -14.16
N PRO A 55 5.46 -3.81 -14.88
CA PRO A 55 4.05 -4.11 -14.63
C PRO A 55 3.49 -5.33 -15.39
N PHE A 56 4.33 -6.17 -16.02
CA PHE A 56 3.88 -7.33 -16.80
C PHE A 56 3.39 -8.52 -15.95
N ALA A 57 3.75 -8.56 -14.66
CA ALA A 57 3.17 -9.46 -13.68
C ALA A 57 2.56 -8.66 -12.51
N PRO A 58 1.50 -9.18 -11.89
CA PRO A 58 0.77 -8.47 -10.85
C PRO A 58 1.58 -8.41 -9.55
N PRO A 59 1.35 -7.38 -8.72
CA PRO A 59 1.90 -7.32 -7.38
C PRO A 59 1.21 -8.33 -6.45
N SER A 60 1.91 -8.76 -5.40
CA SER A 60 1.34 -9.58 -4.33
C SER A 60 1.06 -8.72 -3.10
N LEU A 61 -0.13 -8.87 -2.50
CA LEU A 61 -0.53 -8.12 -1.31
C LEU A 61 -0.69 -9.04 -0.10
N MET A 62 -0.27 -8.57 1.07
CA MET A 62 -0.40 -9.31 2.33
C MET A 62 -0.69 -8.35 3.48
N PHE A 63 -1.73 -8.63 4.26
CA PHE A 63 -1.95 -7.98 5.55
C PHE A 63 -1.00 -8.56 6.60
N LEU A 64 -0.47 -7.69 7.46
CA LEU A 64 0.46 -8.02 8.54
C LEU A 64 -0.16 -7.88 9.93
N THR A 65 -1.23 -7.07 10.04
CA THR A 65 -2.12 -6.99 11.21
C THR A 65 -3.10 -8.13 11.26
#